data_AF-A0A4U6KSQ6-F1
#
_entry.id   AF-A0A4U6KSQ6-F1
#
_cell.length_a   1.000
_cell.length_b   1.000
_cell.length_c   1.000
_cell.angle_alpha   90.00
_cell.angle_beta   90.00
_cell.angle_gamma   90.00
#
_symmetry.space_group_name_H-M   'P 1'
#
loop_
_entity.id
_entity.type
_entity.pdbx_description
1 polymer ?
#
loop_
_entity_poly.entity_id
_entity_poly.type
_entity_poly.pdbx_seq_one_letter_code
_entity_poly.pdbx_strand_id
1 'polypeptide(L)'
;MRALLTPEIAPRMGIVLFRPGSELMPLFMQGRVLLEPEPERYSSFASGVVPASSQPLAEDPGIREVFRNESVIRRAGGVESLESWLL
;
A
#
# COMPACT_ATOMS: atom_id res chain seq x y z
N MET A 1 -6.74 2.01 -7.79
CA MET A 1 -6.60 3.36 -7.21
C MET A 1 -6.66 3.21 -5.69
N ARG A 2 -5.85 3.97 -4.94
CA ARG A 2 -5.82 3.94 -3.47
C ARG A 2 -6.14 5.32 -2.93
N ALA A 3 -6.71 5.40 -1.74
CA ALA A 3 -7.05 6.68 -1.11
C ALA A 3 -6.71 6.65 0.37
N LEU A 4 -6.24 7.79 0.89
CA LEU A 4 -6.20 8.10 2.32
C LEU A 4 -7.41 8.96 2.61
N LEU A 5 -8.25 8.52 3.53
CA LEU A 5 -9.46 9.24 3.89
C LEU A 5 -9.58 9.24 5.41
N THR A 6 -9.76 10.42 5.98
CA THR A 6 -10.13 10.54 7.39
C THR A 6 -11.61 10.22 7.56
N PRO A 7 -11.97 9.18 8.34
CA PRO A 7 -13.37 8.88 8.61
C PRO A 7 -13.97 9.86 9.61
N GLU A 8 -15.25 10.19 9.42
CA GLU A 8 -16.10 10.68 10.49
C GLU A 8 -16.80 9.49 11.15
N ILE A 9 -16.59 9.30 12.46
CA ILE A 9 -17.06 8.13 13.20
C ILE A 9 -18.27 8.52 14.04
N ALA A 10 -19.36 7.76 13.93
CA ALA A 10 -20.53 7.83 14.79
C ALA A 10 -20.58 6.57 15.68
N PRO A 11 -19.89 6.56 16.84
CA PRO A 11 -19.58 5.31 17.56
C PRO A 11 -20.82 4.57 18.06
N ARG A 12 -21.82 5.32 18.55
CA ARG A 12 -23.08 4.74 19.06
C ARG A 12 -23.91 4.06 17.98
N MET A 13 -23.72 4.43 16.72
CA MET A 13 -24.47 3.89 15.60
C MET A 13 -23.70 2.79 14.87
N GLY A 14 -22.40 2.61 15.18
CA GLY A 14 -21.53 1.70 14.44
C GLY A 14 -21.32 2.13 12.97
N ILE A 15 -21.39 3.44 12.69
CA ILE A 15 -21.30 3.99 11.32
C ILE A 15 -19.99 4.76 11.16
N VAL A 16 -19.38 4.60 9.99
CA VAL A 16 -18.24 5.38 9.52
C VAL A 16 -18.61 6.06 8.20
N LEU A 17 -18.35 7.35 8.10
CA LEU A 17 -18.63 8.18 6.92
C LEU A 17 -17.32 8.68 6.32
N PHE A 18 -17.18 8.55 5.00
CA PHE A 18 -16.07 9.13 4.25
C PHE A 18 -16.59 10.22 3.32
N ARG A 19 -15.80 11.28 3.13
CA ARG A 19 -16.04 12.33 2.14
C ARG A 19 -14.98 12.27 1.03
N PRO A 20 -15.03 11.28 0.12
CA PRO A 20 -14.00 11.06 -0.90
C PRO A 20 -13.98 12.11 -2.02
N GLY A 21 -15.08 12.84 -2.24
CA GLY A 21 -15.23 13.70 -3.41
C GLY A 21 -15.48 12.92 -4.70
N SER A 22 -15.73 13.62 -5.81
CA SER A 22 -16.14 13.00 -7.08
C SER A 22 -15.09 12.09 -7.69
N GLU A 23 -13.80 12.42 -7.56
CA GLU A 23 -12.70 11.60 -8.11
C GLU A 23 -12.60 10.21 -7.45
N LEU A 24 -12.83 10.14 -6.14
CA LEU A 24 -12.64 8.92 -5.37
C LEU A 24 -13.95 8.18 -5.10
N MET A 25 -15.11 8.79 -5.37
CA MET A 25 -16.42 8.15 -5.23
C MET A 25 -16.53 6.81 -5.97
N PRO A 26 -15.96 6.63 -7.18
CA PRO A 26 -15.97 5.34 -7.87
C PRO A 26 -15.37 4.18 -7.07
N LEU A 27 -14.43 4.42 -6.13
CA LEU A 27 -13.87 3.37 -5.26
C LEU A 27 -14.94 2.69 -4.40
N PHE A 28 -15.96 3.45 -3.98
CA PHE A 28 -17.03 2.97 -3.11
C PHE A 28 -18.24 2.43 -3.88
N MET A 29 -18.31 2.65 -5.19
CA MET A 29 -19.40 2.15 -6.04
C MET A 29 -19.13 0.74 -6.59
N GLN A 30 -17.91 0.22 -6.41
CA GLN A 30 -17.49 -1.09 -6.90
C GLN A 30 -17.86 -2.25 -5.95
N GLY A 31 -18.56 -1.97 -4.84
CA GLY A 31 -19.00 -2.95 -3.87
C GLY A 31 -18.23 -2.85 -2.54
N ARG A 32 -17.61 -3.95 -2.09
CA ARG A 32 -16.87 -3.98 -0.83
C ARG A 32 -15.49 -3.33 -0.99
N VAL A 33 -15.05 -2.63 0.04
CA VAL A 33 -13.74 -1.96 0.09
C VAL A 33 -12.91 -2.58 1.21
N LEU A 34 -11.62 -2.82 0.95
CA LEU A 34 -10.64 -3.19 1.98
C LEU A 34 -10.14 -1.92 2.65
N LEU A 35 -10.18 -1.88 3.98
CA LEU A 35 -9.63 -0.80 4.78
C LEU A 35 -8.41 -1.30 5.55
N GLU A 36 -7.36 -0.50 5.59
CA GLU A 36 -6.13 -0.78 6.31
C GLU A 36 -5.78 0.44 7.17
N PRO A 37 -5.12 0.25 8.32
CA PRO A 37 -4.52 1.37 9.05
C PRO A 37 -3.57 2.16 8.14
N GLU A 38 -3.49 3.47 8.38
CA GLU A 38 -2.57 4.32 7.66
C GLU A 38 -1.11 3.84 7.86
N PRO A 39 -0.36 3.56 6.77
CA PRO A 39 1.07 3.30 6.86
C PRO A 39 1.85 4.54 7.30
N GLU A 40 2.86 4.38 8.16
CA GLU A 40 3.67 5.48 8.72
C GLU A 40 4.25 6.43 7.65
N ARG A 41 4.68 5.88 6.50
CA ARG A 41 5.19 6.65 5.35
C ARG A 41 4.20 7.64 4.74
N TYR A 42 2.92 7.51 5.05
CA TYR A 42 1.86 8.39 4.57
C TYR A 42 1.37 9.38 5.63
N SER A 43 1.90 9.34 6.86
CA SER A 43 1.47 10.18 7.99
C SER A 43 1.46 11.70 7.71
N SER A 44 2.27 12.17 6.77
CA SER A 44 2.33 13.59 6.37
C SER A 44 1.45 13.94 5.17
N PHE A 45 0.77 12.97 4.58
CA PHE A 45 -0.03 13.16 3.37
C PHE A 45 -1.43 13.66 3.76
N ALA A 46 -1.99 14.54 2.93
CA ALA A 46 -3.38 14.94 3.08
C ALA A 46 -4.32 13.79 2.67
N SER A 47 -5.56 13.84 3.17
CA SER A 47 -6.63 12.98 2.64
C SER A 47 -6.81 13.22 1.13
N GLY A 48 -6.91 12.14 0.36
CA GLY A 48 -7.04 12.18 -1.08
C GLY A 48 -6.50 10.92 -1.76
N VAL A 49 -6.29 11.02 -3.08
CA VAL A 49 -5.73 9.95 -3.88
C VAL A 49 -4.30 9.68 -3.40
N VAL A 50 -4.01 8.44 -3.02
CA VAL A 50 -2.63 8.02 -2.82
C VAL A 50 -2.06 7.78 -4.21
N PRO A 51 -0.98 8.49 -4.60
CA PRO A 51 -0.33 8.24 -5.88
C PRO A 51 -0.09 6.74 -6.01
N ALA A 52 -0.42 6.16 -7.16
CA ALA A 52 0.04 4.82 -7.45
C ALA A 52 1.56 4.88 -7.29
N SER A 53 2.09 4.23 -6.25
CA SER A 53 3.53 4.09 -6.03
C SER A 53 4.04 3.29 -7.21
N SER A 54 4.33 4.01 -8.29
CA SER A 54 4.74 3.48 -9.56
C SER A 54 6.23 3.24 -9.43
N GLN A 55 6.59 2.23 -8.65
CA GLN A 55 7.87 1.52 -8.69
C GLN A 55 7.94 0.48 -7.57
N PRO A 56 7.14 -0.60 -7.62
CA PRO A 56 7.65 -1.85 -7.09
C PRO A 56 8.87 -2.20 -7.96
N LEU A 57 10.08 -1.99 -7.44
CA LEU A 57 11.32 -2.43 -8.11
C LEU A 57 11.22 -3.89 -8.55
N ALA A 58 10.49 -4.72 -7.81
CA ALA A 58 10.20 -6.11 -8.16
C ALA A 58 9.60 -6.30 -9.57
N GLU A 59 8.84 -5.32 -10.08
CA GLU A 59 8.18 -5.38 -11.39
C GLU A 59 8.97 -4.67 -12.50
N ASP A 60 10.05 -3.94 -12.16
CA ASP A 60 10.88 -3.24 -13.14
C ASP A 60 11.77 -4.25 -13.90
N PRO A 61 11.60 -4.42 -15.23
CA PRO A 61 12.43 -5.33 -16.01
C PRO A 61 13.93 -5.01 -15.92
N GLY A 62 14.30 -3.74 -15.72
CA GLY A 62 15.67 -3.26 -15.65
C GLY A 62 16.43 -3.70 -14.40
N ILE A 63 15.74 -4.08 -13.33
CA ILE A 63 16.36 -4.54 -12.08
C ILE A 63 16.30 -6.06 -11.89
N ARG A 64 15.67 -6.81 -12.82
CA ARG A 64 15.59 -8.28 -12.75
C ARG A 64 16.96 -8.94 -12.66
N GLU A 65 17.94 -8.42 -13.38
CA GLU A 65 19.32 -8.93 -13.34
C GLU A 65 19.99 -8.68 -11.98
N VAL A 66 19.66 -7.58 -11.31
CA VAL A 66 20.15 -7.29 -9.95
C VAL A 66 19.59 -8.29 -8.95
N PHE A 67 18.28 -8.59 -9.02
CA PHE A 67 17.64 -9.56 -8.12
C PHE A 67 18.02 -11.02 -8.40
N ARG A 68 18.57 -11.32 -9.58
CA ARG A 68 19.11 -12.65 -9.94
C ARG A 68 20.61 -12.78 -9.67
N ASN A 69 21.29 -11.67 -9.34
CA ASN A 69 22.72 -11.69 -9.13
C ASN A 69 23.07 -12.35 -7.79
N GLU A 70 23.78 -13.48 -7.83
CA GLU A 70 24.14 -14.24 -6.64
C GLU A 70 24.94 -13.42 -5.61
N SER A 71 25.79 -12.49 -6.07
CA SER A 71 26.57 -11.65 -5.16
C SER A 71 25.69 -10.66 -4.39
N VAL A 72 24.62 -10.18 -5.01
CA VAL A 72 23.62 -9.31 -4.39
C VAL A 72 22.80 -10.10 -3.39
N ILE A 73 22.29 -11.27 -3.77
CA ILE A 73 21.52 -12.17 -2.90
C ILE A 73 22.33 -12.54 -1.66
N ARG A 74 23.60 -12.92 -1.84
CA ARG A 74 24.49 -13.29 -0.72
C ARG A 74 24.74 -12.13 0.23
N ARG A 75 24.93 -10.90 -0.29
CA ARG A 75 25.09 -9.70 0.54
C ARG A 75 23.81 -9.32 1.28
N ALA A 76 22.64 -9.63 0.73
CA ALA A 76 21.35 -9.39 1.37
C ALA A 76 20.99 -10.40 2.48
N GLY A 77 21.89 -11.34 2.80
CA GLY A 77 21.66 -12.38 3.81
C GLY A 77 21.36 -13.77 3.25
N GLY A 78 21.35 -13.92 1.92
CA GLY A 78 21.08 -15.21 1.27
C GLY A 78 19.61 -15.64 1.34
N VAL A 79 19.32 -16.80 0.75
CA VAL A 79 17.96 -17.37 0.71
C VAL A 79 17.45 -17.71 2.11
N GLU A 80 18.34 -18.16 3.00
CA GLU A 80 17.98 -18.51 4.39
C GLU A 80 17.42 -17.31 5.18
N SER A 81 17.97 -16.10 4.95
CA SER A 81 17.44 -14.88 5.59
C SER A 81 16.08 -14.47 5.03
N LEU A 82 15.77 -14.82 3.78
CA LEU A 82 14.45 -14.62 3.21
C LEU A 82 13.45 -15.62 3.81
N GLU A 83 13.84 -16.89 3.93
CA GLU A 83 13.03 -17.94 4.55
C GLU A 83 12.70 -17.61 6.00
N SER A 84 13.65 -17.07 6.78
CA SER A 84 13.42 -16.68 8.16
C SER A 84 12.49 -15.48 8.33
N TRP A 85 12.43 -14.57 7.35
CA TRP A 85 11.52 -13.42 7.36
C TRP A 85 10.09 -13.79 6.97
N LEU A 86 9.92 -14.84 6.16
CA LEU A 86 8.61 -15.33 5.70
C LEU A 86 7.90 -16.25 6.71
N LEU A 87 8.61 -16.72 7.75
CA LEU A 87 8.10 -17.54 8.85
C LEU A 87 7.61 -16.68 10.01
#